data_AF-A0AAV8XP33-F1
#
_entry.id   AF-A0AAV8XP33-F1
#
_cell.length_a   1.000
_cell.length_b   1.000
_cell.length_c   1.000
_cell.angle_alpha   90.00
_cell.angle_beta   90.00
_cell.angle_gamma   90.00
#
_symmetry.space_group_name_H-M   'P 1'
#
loop_
_entity.id
_entity.type
_entity.pdbx_description
1 polymer ?
#
loop_
_entity_poly.entity_id
_entity_poly.type
_entity_poly.pdbx_seq_one_letter_code
_entity_poly.pdbx_strand_id
1 'polypeptide(L)'
;MYLYNRKVNVKLPPVSSQVHFTRGSKVLLVSQICSTLIKNETPDKIDLNDGLQKACEEGDTAIIKLMDQLKEYVIVVSKEYRTCLMRQIEITKTATSTGPLSEDWDELPQYRVLADELNKELNDYMAIFNTIGQMSHDETLVKFVTGTCDNLESIGVKYKELEKLLEREFEENRKFEKELLETNRDSILNNFTVKE
;
A
#
# COMPACT_ATOMS: atom_id res chain seq x y z
N MET A 1 38.22 31.74 -11.53
CA MET A 1 38.89 30.91 -12.54
C MET A 1 37.81 30.36 -13.46
N TYR A 2 37.83 30.83 -14.71
CA TYR A 2 37.14 30.43 -15.94
C TYR A 2 35.63 30.11 -15.95
N LEU A 3 34.89 31.13 -16.38
CA LEU A 3 33.74 31.06 -17.30
C LEU A 3 34.14 30.37 -18.60
N TYR A 4 33.26 29.57 -19.21
CA TYR A 4 33.33 29.32 -20.66
C TYR A 4 31.94 29.27 -21.31
N ASN A 5 31.62 30.42 -21.91
CA ASN A 5 30.64 30.59 -22.97
C ASN A 5 31.13 29.91 -24.26
N ARG A 6 30.22 29.34 -25.06
CA ARG A 6 30.48 29.11 -26.49
C ARG A 6 29.51 29.93 -27.33
N LYS A 7 30.03 31.03 -27.86
CA LYS A 7 29.40 31.86 -28.90
C LYS A 7 29.54 31.13 -30.24
N VAL A 8 28.45 31.04 -31.00
CA VAL A 8 28.52 30.89 -32.46
C VAL A 8 28.24 32.25 -33.09
N ASN A 9 29.15 32.64 -33.96
CA ASN A 9 29.32 33.94 -34.56
C ASN A 9 28.67 33.90 -35.94
N VAL A 10 27.64 34.71 -36.19
CA VAL A 10 27.14 34.96 -37.54
C VAL A 10 27.24 36.45 -37.82
N LYS A 11 28.06 36.78 -38.82
CA LYS A 11 28.36 38.12 -39.32
C LYS A 11 27.09 38.80 -39.82
N LEU A 12 26.85 40.04 -39.40
CA LEU A 12 25.92 40.98 -40.03
C LEU A 12 26.69 41.96 -40.93
N PRO A 13 26.17 42.33 -42.11
CA PRO A 13 26.76 43.39 -42.95
C PRO A 13 26.42 44.79 -42.40
N PRO A 14 27.22 45.82 -42.76
CA PRO A 14 27.12 47.15 -42.14
C PRO A 14 26.19 48.04 -42.95
N VAL A 15 25.30 48.79 -42.27
CA VAL A 15 24.68 49.99 -42.87
C VAL A 15 24.53 51.09 -41.80
N SER A 16 25.53 51.99 -41.83
CA SER A 16 25.38 53.44 -41.90
C SER A 16 24.07 54.10 -41.43
N SER A 17 24.21 54.80 -40.31
CA SER A 17 23.82 56.21 -40.06
C SER A 17 22.40 56.71 -40.34
N GLN A 18 21.75 57.09 -39.21
CA GLN A 18 20.87 58.25 -38.96
C GLN A 18 19.65 58.41 -39.89
N VAL A 19 18.42 58.52 -39.35
CA VAL A 19 17.89 59.85 -39.01
C VAL A 19 16.61 59.77 -38.16
N HIS A 20 16.59 60.67 -37.17
CA HIS A 20 15.53 61.35 -36.43
C HIS A 20 14.24 60.65 -35.93
N PHE A 21 14.07 60.90 -34.64
CA PHE A 21 12.96 60.64 -33.74
C PHE A 21 11.70 61.42 -34.11
N THR A 22 10.57 60.73 -34.31
CA THR A 22 9.25 61.22 -33.87
C THR A 22 8.27 60.08 -33.64
N ARG A 23 7.59 60.18 -32.49
CA ARG A 23 6.22 59.75 -32.18
C ARG A 23 5.89 58.26 -32.14
N GLY A 24 5.22 57.90 -31.03
CA GLY A 24 4.86 56.56 -30.64
C GLY A 24 4.02 55.82 -31.68
N SER A 25 4.47 54.61 -31.99
CA SER A 25 3.71 53.53 -32.67
C SER A 25 4.50 52.21 -32.74
N LYS A 26 5.78 52.16 -32.37
CA LYS A 26 6.61 50.94 -32.49
C LYS A 26 6.44 49.89 -31.39
N VAL A 27 5.79 50.22 -30.26
CA VAL A 27 5.58 49.26 -29.16
C VAL A 27 4.52 48.20 -29.53
N LEU A 28 3.64 48.48 -30.49
CA LEU A 28 2.56 47.57 -30.91
C LEU A 28 3.01 46.48 -31.90
N LEU A 29 4.08 46.69 -32.67
CA LEU A 29 4.50 45.75 -33.70
C LEU A 29 5.35 44.58 -33.15
N VAL A 30 6.15 44.82 -32.13
CA VAL A 30 6.95 43.76 -31.49
C VAL A 30 6.07 42.82 -30.65
N SER A 31 5.05 43.36 -29.97
CA SER A 31 4.10 42.53 -29.22
C SER A 31 3.20 41.70 -30.14
N GLN A 32 2.90 42.18 -31.36
CA GLN A 32 2.13 41.44 -32.37
C GLN A 32 2.93 40.31 -33.06
N ILE A 33 4.25 40.44 -33.15
CA ILE A 33 5.12 39.38 -33.71
C ILE A 33 5.36 38.27 -32.68
N CYS A 34 5.56 38.61 -31.40
CA CYS A 34 5.62 37.61 -30.33
C CYS A 34 4.31 36.83 -30.16
N SER A 35 3.16 37.48 -30.38
CA SER A 35 1.86 36.81 -30.28
C SER A 35 1.44 36.03 -31.53
N THR A 36 2.13 36.18 -32.67
CA THR A 36 1.92 35.34 -33.86
C THR A 36 2.89 34.16 -33.93
N LEU A 37 4.11 34.26 -33.39
CA LEU A 37 5.00 33.11 -33.25
C LEU A 37 4.51 32.09 -32.21
N ILE A 38 3.93 32.55 -31.09
CA ILE A 38 3.33 31.67 -30.07
C ILE A 38 2.04 30.98 -30.58
N LYS A 39 1.42 31.50 -31.66
CA LYS A 39 0.24 30.88 -32.28
C LYS A 39 0.57 29.78 -33.30
N ASN A 40 1.84 29.63 -33.69
CA ASN A 40 2.29 28.65 -34.68
C ASN A 40 3.09 27.49 -34.08
N GLU A 41 3.46 27.57 -32.80
CA GLU A 41 3.73 26.35 -32.04
C GLU A 41 2.36 25.79 -31.66
N THR A 42 1.89 24.83 -32.45
CA THR A 42 0.95 23.86 -31.89
C THR A 42 1.62 23.34 -30.63
N PRO A 43 1.06 23.57 -29.43
CA PRO A 43 1.50 22.76 -28.31
C PRO A 43 1.33 21.34 -28.80
N ASP A 44 2.42 20.59 -28.91
CA ASP A 44 2.29 19.15 -29.02
C ASP A 44 1.29 18.80 -27.93
N LYS A 45 0.11 18.35 -28.35
CA LYS A 45 -0.93 17.89 -27.44
C LYS A 45 -0.28 16.69 -26.77
N ILE A 46 0.42 16.94 -25.68
CA ILE A 46 0.68 15.93 -24.68
C ILE A 46 -0.74 15.51 -24.31
N ASP A 47 -1.12 14.32 -24.76
CA ASP A 47 -2.42 13.76 -24.45
C ASP A 47 -2.41 13.39 -22.96
N LEU A 48 -2.60 14.43 -22.14
CA LEU A 48 -2.61 14.33 -20.68
C LEU A 48 -3.69 13.36 -20.21
N ASN A 49 -4.74 13.17 -21.02
CA ASN A 49 -5.79 12.20 -20.73
C ASN A 49 -5.30 10.77 -20.92
N ASP A 50 -4.52 10.48 -21.97
CA ASP A 50 -3.92 9.16 -22.21
C ASP A 50 -2.89 8.79 -21.12
N GLY A 51 -2.02 9.74 -20.75
CA GLY A 51 -1.03 9.53 -19.68
C GLY A 51 -1.66 9.31 -18.31
N LEU A 52 -2.74 10.04 -18.01
CA LEU A 52 -3.47 9.91 -16.74
C LEU A 52 -4.27 8.61 -16.67
N GLN A 53 -4.95 8.25 -17.76
CA GLN A 53 -5.67 6.98 -17.86
C GLN A 53 -4.73 5.80 -17.65
N LYS A 54 -3.57 5.80 -18.32
CA LYS A 54 -2.57 4.74 -18.16
C LYS A 54 -2.05 4.63 -16.74
N ALA A 55 -1.78 5.76 -16.06
CA ALA A 55 -1.34 5.75 -14.67
C ALA A 55 -2.40 5.15 -13.73
N CYS A 56 -3.69 5.39 -13.99
CA CYS A 56 -4.78 4.77 -13.24
C CYS A 56 -4.86 3.26 -13.50
N GLU A 57 -4.79 2.80 -14.75
CA GLU A 57 -4.78 1.37 -15.09
C GLU A 57 -3.60 0.61 -14.45
N GLU A 58 -2.41 1.22 -14.45
CA GLU A 58 -1.22 0.67 -13.78
C GLU A 58 -1.40 0.61 -12.25
N GLY A 59 -1.97 1.66 -11.65
CA GLY A 59 -2.29 1.73 -10.23
C GLY A 59 -3.30 0.66 -9.80
N ASP A 60 -4.38 0.50 -10.55
CA ASP A 60 -5.41 -0.51 -10.29
C ASP A 60 -4.83 -1.92 -10.34
N THR A 61 -4.01 -2.19 -11.37
CA THR A 61 -3.30 -3.46 -11.52
C THR A 61 -2.36 -3.71 -10.34
N ALA A 62 -1.67 -2.69 -9.84
CA ALA A 62 -0.79 -2.80 -8.69
C ALA A 62 -1.57 -3.11 -7.39
N ILE A 63 -2.71 -2.45 -7.17
CA ILE A 63 -3.59 -2.70 -6.02
C ILE A 63 -4.13 -4.13 -6.05
N ILE A 64 -4.56 -4.60 -7.22
CA ILE A 64 -5.03 -5.98 -7.40
C ILE A 64 -3.94 -6.99 -7.04
N LYS A 65 -2.72 -6.79 -7.53
CA LYS A 65 -1.57 -7.66 -7.20
C LYS A 65 -1.26 -7.63 -5.70
N LEU A 66 -1.32 -6.47 -5.08
CA LEU A 66 -1.12 -6.33 -3.64
C LEU A 66 -2.17 -7.11 -2.85
N MET A 67 -3.46 -7.03 -3.23
CA MET A 67 -4.53 -7.80 -2.60
C MET A 67 -4.32 -9.31 -2.75
N ASP A 68 -3.85 -9.76 -3.92
CA ASP A 68 -3.55 -11.18 -4.15
C ASP A 68 -2.37 -11.66 -3.28
N GLN A 69 -1.32 -10.85 -3.12
CA GLN A 69 -0.22 -11.16 -2.21
C GLN A 69 -0.66 -11.17 -0.75
N LEU A 70 -1.47 -10.18 -0.34
CA LEU A 70 -2.00 -10.08 1.02
C LEU A 70 -2.83 -11.32 1.39
N LYS A 71 -3.63 -11.81 0.44
CA LYS A 71 -4.38 -13.06 0.59
C LYS A 71 -3.46 -14.24 0.90
N GLU A 72 -2.39 -14.42 0.14
CA GLU A 72 -1.45 -15.52 0.33
C GLU A 72 -0.76 -15.44 1.69
N TYR A 73 -0.27 -14.25 2.06
CA TYR A 73 0.40 -14.04 3.35
C TYR A 73 -0.53 -14.31 4.53
N VAL A 74 -1.76 -13.79 4.51
CA VAL A 74 -2.75 -14.02 5.56
C VAL A 74 -3.03 -15.50 5.76
N ILE A 75 -3.18 -16.28 4.69
CA ILE A 75 -3.42 -17.72 4.77
C ILE A 75 -2.24 -18.44 5.41
N VAL A 76 -1.01 -18.13 4.98
CA VAL A 76 0.20 -18.78 5.47
C VAL A 76 0.42 -18.45 6.95
N VAL A 77 0.44 -17.17 7.28
CA VAL A 77 0.70 -16.70 8.65
C VAL A 77 -0.40 -17.15 9.59
N SER A 78 -1.68 -17.16 9.17
CA SER A 78 -2.76 -17.67 10.02
C SER A 78 -2.61 -19.16 10.32
N LYS A 79 -2.16 -19.98 9.35
CA LYS A 79 -1.90 -21.41 9.59
C LYS A 79 -0.73 -21.63 10.54
N GLU A 80 0.35 -20.88 10.38
CA GLU A 80 1.51 -20.96 11.27
C GLU A 80 1.14 -20.50 12.69
N TYR A 81 0.35 -19.43 12.80
CA TYR A 81 -0.17 -18.95 14.08
C TYR A 81 -1.01 -20.02 14.78
N ARG A 82 -1.97 -20.64 14.07
CA ARG A 82 -2.76 -21.75 14.60
C ARG A 82 -1.90 -22.94 15.02
N THR A 83 -0.86 -23.26 14.25
CA THR A 83 0.08 -24.33 14.60
C THR A 83 0.79 -24.02 15.92
N CYS A 84 1.21 -22.76 16.14
CA CYS A 84 1.79 -22.33 17.41
C CYS A 84 0.79 -22.48 18.56
N LEU A 85 -0.46 -22.05 18.38
CA LEU A 85 -1.51 -22.19 19.40
C LEU A 85 -1.79 -23.66 19.75
N MET A 86 -1.92 -24.52 18.74
CA MET A 86 -2.09 -25.97 18.94
C MET A 86 -0.93 -26.57 19.73
N ARG A 87 0.30 -26.17 19.41
CA ARG A 87 1.48 -26.68 20.11
C ARG A 87 1.54 -26.20 21.56
N GLN A 88 1.15 -24.95 21.83
CA GLN A 88 0.99 -24.45 23.20
C GLN A 88 -0.07 -25.24 23.98
N ILE A 89 -1.21 -25.58 23.34
CA ILE A 89 -2.27 -26.42 23.94
C ILE A 89 -1.73 -27.81 24.29
N GLU A 90 -1.03 -28.46 23.36
CA GLU A 90 -0.43 -29.79 23.56
C GLU A 90 0.58 -29.80 24.71
N ILE A 91 1.52 -28.85 24.71
CA ILE A 91 2.52 -28.71 25.76
C ILE A 91 1.82 -28.51 27.11
N THR A 92 0.84 -27.61 27.18
CA THR A 92 0.12 -27.32 28.43
C THR A 92 -0.61 -28.56 28.95
N LYS A 93 -1.29 -29.33 28.08
CA LYS A 93 -1.99 -30.57 28.47
C LYS A 93 -1.02 -31.64 28.97
N THR A 94 0.09 -31.86 28.25
CA THR A 94 1.10 -32.86 28.61
C THR A 94 1.80 -32.48 29.90
N ALA A 95 2.31 -31.26 29.99
CA ALA A 95 3.07 -30.77 31.14
C ALA A 95 2.21 -30.72 32.42
N THR A 96 0.92 -30.37 32.31
CA THR A 96 -0.01 -30.43 33.44
C THR A 96 -0.21 -31.86 33.94
N SER A 97 -0.27 -32.84 33.03
CA SER A 97 -0.48 -34.24 33.37
C SER A 97 0.76 -34.87 34.02
N THR A 98 1.95 -34.47 33.58
CA THR A 98 3.24 -34.89 34.16
C THR A 98 3.50 -34.20 35.50
N GLY A 99 3.06 -32.95 35.64
CA GLY A 99 3.19 -32.14 36.84
C GLY A 99 4.09 -30.92 36.66
N PRO A 100 4.25 -30.11 37.73
CA PRO A 100 4.90 -28.79 37.66
C PRO A 100 6.40 -28.82 37.36
N LEU A 101 7.05 -30.00 37.39
CA LEU A 101 8.46 -30.19 37.08
C LEU A 101 8.68 -30.84 35.69
N SER A 102 7.66 -30.87 34.83
CA SER A 102 7.81 -31.39 33.46
C SER A 102 8.78 -30.54 32.65
N GLU A 103 9.72 -31.19 31.95
CA GLU A 103 10.63 -30.54 30.98
C GLU A 103 9.87 -29.92 29.80
N ASP A 104 8.64 -30.41 29.51
CA ASP A 104 7.79 -29.86 28.45
C ASP A 104 7.49 -28.36 28.64
N TRP A 105 7.48 -27.86 29.90
CA TRP A 105 7.27 -26.44 30.18
C TRP A 105 8.35 -25.56 29.56
N ASP A 106 9.56 -26.08 29.35
CA ASP A 106 10.68 -25.34 28.77
C ASP A 106 10.50 -25.08 27.27
N GLU A 107 9.68 -25.87 26.58
CA GLU A 107 9.34 -25.63 25.17
C GLU A 107 8.31 -24.49 25.02
N LEU A 108 7.49 -24.21 26.04
CA LEU A 108 6.36 -23.30 25.91
C LEU A 108 6.72 -21.85 25.53
N PRO A 109 7.78 -21.23 26.09
CA PRO A 109 8.14 -19.84 25.78
C PRO A 109 8.39 -19.57 24.30
N GLN A 110 9.02 -20.49 23.57
CA GLN A 110 9.36 -20.26 22.16
C GLN A 110 8.10 -20.14 21.30
N TYR A 111 7.08 -20.96 21.58
CA TYR A 111 5.81 -20.93 20.85
C TYR A 111 4.95 -19.73 21.22
N ARG A 112 5.10 -19.17 22.42
CA ARG A 112 4.46 -17.91 22.81
C ARG A 112 5.03 -16.73 22.06
N VAL A 113 6.37 -16.61 22.04
CA VAL A 113 7.06 -15.55 21.30
C VAL A 113 6.70 -15.60 19.81
N LEU A 114 6.78 -16.78 19.20
CA LEU A 114 6.43 -16.93 17.78
C LEU A 114 4.95 -16.62 17.51
N ALA A 115 4.03 -17.04 18.39
CA ALA A 115 2.62 -16.69 18.25
C ALA A 115 2.38 -15.17 18.34
N ASP A 116 3.06 -14.48 19.24
CA ASP A 116 2.95 -13.02 19.38
C ASP A 116 3.49 -12.29 18.13
N GLU A 117 4.60 -12.76 17.57
CA GLU A 117 5.17 -12.23 16.31
C GLU A 117 4.22 -12.41 15.13
N LEU A 118 3.68 -13.62 14.95
CA LEU A 118 2.73 -13.94 13.87
C LEU A 118 1.41 -13.16 14.03
N ASN A 119 0.91 -13.02 15.26
CA ASN A 119 -0.29 -12.22 15.52
C ASN A 119 -0.04 -10.74 15.19
N LYS A 120 1.14 -10.20 15.51
CA LYS A 120 1.51 -8.84 15.11
C LYS A 120 1.51 -8.69 13.59
N GLU A 121 2.10 -9.63 12.87
CA GLU A 121 2.14 -9.63 11.41
C GLU A 121 0.73 -9.67 10.79
N LEU A 122 -0.18 -10.49 11.34
CA LEU A 122 -1.59 -10.50 10.93
C LEU A 122 -2.28 -9.15 11.14
N ASN A 123 -1.97 -8.45 12.23
CA ASN A 123 -2.51 -7.11 12.49
C ASN A 123 -1.97 -6.07 11.51
N ASP A 124 -0.70 -6.16 11.14
CA ASP A 124 -0.08 -5.30 10.12
C ASP A 124 -0.75 -5.52 8.75
N TYR A 125 -1.03 -6.77 8.38
CA TYR A 125 -1.79 -7.10 7.16
C TYR A 125 -3.23 -6.57 7.19
N MET A 126 -3.90 -6.65 8.33
CA MET A 126 -5.23 -6.08 8.50
C MET A 126 -5.23 -4.56 8.35
N ALA A 127 -4.18 -3.87 8.82
CA ALA A 127 -4.02 -2.43 8.64
C ALA A 127 -3.86 -2.05 7.16
N ILE A 128 -3.05 -2.81 6.41
CA ILE A 128 -2.91 -2.64 4.95
C ILE A 128 -4.26 -2.85 4.26
N PHE A 129 -4.97 -3.94 4.59
CA PHE A 129 -6.29 -4.22 4.05
C PHE A 129 -7.28 -3.08 4.28
N ASN A 130 -7.37 -2.58 5.52
CA ASN A 130 -8.25 -1.46 5.86
C ASN A 130 -7.89 -0.17 5.09
N THR A 131 -6.61 0.05 4.85
CA THR A 131 -6.14 1.21 4.06
C THR A 131 -6.61 1.09 2.61
N ILE A 132 -6.49 -0.10 1.99
CA ILE A 132 -7.01 -0.36 0.64
C ILE A 132 -8.54 -0.14 0.62
N GLY A 133 -9.24 -0.60 1.66
CA GLY A 133 -10.69 -0.39 1.79
C GLY A 133 -11.06 1.07 1.86
N GLN A 134 -10.34 1.88 2.63
CA GLN A 134 -10.59 3.33 2.68
C GLN A 134 -10.34 3.99 1.32
N MET A 135 -9.27 3.60 0.62
CA MET A 135 -8.97 4.10 -0.72
C MET A 135 -10.04 3.71 -1.74
N SER A 136 -10.60 2.50 -1.67
CA SER A 136 -11.63 2.05 -2.61
C SER A 136 -12.98 2.75 -2.42
N HIS A 137 -13.26 3.26 -1.22
CA HIS A 137 -14.50 4.00 -0.92
C HIS A 137 -14.39 5.51 -1.20
N ASP A 138 -13.17 6.04 -1.36
CA ASP A 138 -12.95 7.43 -1.75
C ASP A 138 -13.08 7.61 -3.28
N GLU A 139 -14.27 7.30 -3.81
CA GLU A 139 -14.64 7.45 -5.23
C GLU A 139 -14.45 8.89 -5.74
N THR A 140 -14.42 9.86 -4.83
CA THR A 140 -14.41 11.30 -5.10
C THR A 140 -13.19 11.75 -5.87
N LEU A 141 -12.00 11.19 -5.58
CA LEU A 141 -10.76 11.58 -6.27
C LEU A 141 -10.65 10.93 -7.64
N VAL A 142 -10.99 9.64 -7.77
CA VAL A 142 -10.86 8.91 -9.04
C VAL A 142 -11.87 9.43 -10.07
N LYS A 143 -13.15 9.59 -9.70
CA LYS A 143 -14.18 10.16 -10.60
C LYS A 143 -13.84 11.58 -11.05
N PHE A 144 -13.25 12.39 -10.18
CA PHE A 144 -12.85 13.76 -10.51
C PHE A 144 -11.68 13.80 -11.49
N VAL A 145 -10.77 12.83 -11.42
CA VAL A 145 -9.51 12.82 -12.18
C VAL A 145 -9.65 12.12 -13.53
N THR A 146 -10.35 10.98 -13.63
CA THR A 146 -10.39 10.16 -14.86
C THR A 146 -11.67 10.31 -15.68
N GLY A 147 -12.76 10.80 -15.08
CA GLY A 147 -14.06 10.91 -15.75
C GLY A 147 -14.76 9.58 -16.06
N THR A 148 -14.17 8.43 -15.71
CA THR A 148 -14.73 7.09 -15.91
C THR A 148 -14.73 6.28 -14.60
N CYS A 149 -15.76 5.45 -14.42
CA CYS A 149 -16.04 4.72 -13.18
C CYS A 149 -15.72 3.21 -13.27
N ASP A 150 -15.38 2.73 -14.46
CA ASP A 150 -15.48 1.31 -14.79
C ASP A 150 -14.35 0.45 -14.17
N ASN A 151 -13.20 1.04 -13.79
CA ASN A 151 -12.05 0.28 -13.31
C ASN A 151 -12.07 -0.03 -11.79
N LEU A 152 -12.78 0.78 -10.98
CA LEU A 152 -12.90 0.58 -9.52
C LEU A 152 -13.78 -0.62 -9.15
N GLU A 153 -14.67 -1.06 -10.05
CA GLU A 153 -15.56 -2.20 -9.80
C GLU A 153 -14.75 -3.49 -9.58
N SER A 154 -13.68 -3.68 -10.36
CA SER A 154 -12.80 -4.84 -10.24
C SER A 154 -12.07 -4.91 -8.88
N ILE A 155 -11.61 -3.76 -8.37
CA ILE A 155 -11.00 -3.63 -7.05
C ILE A 155 -12.05 -3.91 -5.97
N GLY A 156 -13.26 -3.36 -6.10
CA GLY A 156 -14.34 -3.58 -5.15
C GLY A 156 -14.76 -5.05 -5.04
N VAL A 157 -14.81 -5.78 -6.15
CA VAL A 157 -15.08 -7.23 -6.15
C VAL A 157 -13.97 -7.98 -5.41
N LYS A 158 -12.70 -7.74 -5.76
CA LYS A 158 -11.57 -8.41 -5.09
C LYS A 158 -11.45 -8.06 -3.61
N TYR A 159 -11.71 -6.81 -3.25
CA TYR A 159 -11.74 -6.36 -1.86
C TYR A 159 -12.74 -7.17 -1.04
N LYS A 160 -13.97 -7.35 -1.54
CA LYS A 160 -15.01 -8.16 -0.86
C LYS A 160 -14.65 -9.63 -0.76
N GLU A 161 -13.96 -10.19 -1.76
CA GLU A 161 -13.46 -11.56 -1.69
C GLU A 161 -12.40 -11.72 -0.59
N LEU A 162 -11.47 -10.77 -0.52
CA LEU A 162 -10.42 -10.74 0.49
C LEU A 162 -10.99 -10.49 1.89
N GLU A 163 -11.99 -9.62 2.03
CA GLU A 163 -12.71 -9.36 3.28
C GLU A 163 -13.28 -10.64 3.88
N LYS A 164 -14.05 -11.40 3.09
CA LYS A 164 -14.64 -12.68 3.52
C LYS A 164 -13.58 -13.71 3.89
N LEU A 165 -12.44 -13.68 3.22
CA LEU A 165 -11.34 -14.59 3.51
C LEU A 165 -10.66 -14.24 4.84
N LEU A 166 -10.35 -12.96 5.05
CA LEU A 166 -9.82 -12.43 6.31
C LEU A 166 -10.76 -12.78 7.46
N GLU A 167 -12.05 -12.47 7.34
CA GLU A 167 -13.04 -12.81 8.37
C GLU A 167 -13.03 -14.29 8.75
N ARG A 168 -12.92 -15.18 7.75
CA ARG A 168 -12.85 -16.63 7.97
C ARG A 168 -11.57 -17.03 8.72
N GLU A 169 -10.41 -16.60 8.26
CA GLU A 169 -9.12 -16.96 8.88
C GLU A 169 -9.02 -16.43 10.31
N PHE A 170 -9.45 -15.18 10.56
CA PHE A 170 -9.48 -14.62 11.91
C PHE A 170 -10.49 -15.31 12.83
N GLU A 171 -11.66 -15.71 12.32
CA GLU A 171 -12.61 -16.50 13.10
C GLU A 171 -12.07 -17.89 13.44
N GLU A 172 -11.34 -18.53 12.52
CA GLU A 172 -10.64 -19.78 12.82
C GLU A 172 -9.56 -19.58 13.88
N ASN A 173 -8.75 -18.53 13.79
CA ASN A 173 -7.74 -18.20 14.79
C ASN A 173 -8.36 -18.03 16.19
N ARG A 174 -9.49 -17.30 16.29
CA ARG A 174 -10.23 -17.11 17.54
C ARG A 174 -10.67 -18.41 18.20
N LYS A 175 -10.98 -19.45 17.44
CA LYS A 175 -11.34 -20.77 18.00
C LYS A 175 -10.17 -21.40 18.75
N PHE A 176 -8.97 -21.35 18.17
CA PHE A 176 -7.76 -21.87 18.80
C PHE A 176 -7.31 -21.03 20.00
N GLU A 177 -7.43 -19.70 19.91
CA GLU A 177 -7.17 -18.82 21.06
C GLU A 177 -8.10 -19.15 22.23
N LYS A 178 -9.38 -19.36 21.96
CA LYS A 178 -10.35 -19.78 22.97
C LYS A 178 -10.00 -21.14 23.58
N GLU A 179 -9.65 -22.13 22.78
CA GLU A 179 -9.24 -23.45 23.28
C GLU A 179 -7.97 -23.34 24.15
N LEU A 180 -7.00 -22.52 23.76
CA LEU A 180 -5.79 -22.27 24.54
C LEU A 180 -6.12 -21.63 25.89
N LEU A 181 -7.02 -20.64 25.92
CA LEU A 181 -7.47 -20.00 27.17
C LEU A 181 -8.18 -21.00 28.09
N GLU A 182 -9.05 -21.86 27.54
CA GLU A 182 -9.71 -22.92 28.31
C GLU A 182 -8.70 -23.93 28.86
N THR A 183 -7.75 -24.36 28.04
CA THR A 183 -6.67 -25.27 28.44
C THR A 183 -5.79 -24.67 29.55
N ASN A 184 -5.40 -23.40 29.41
CA ASN A 184 -4.64 -22.69 30.43
C ASN A 184 -5.41 -22.58 31.75
N ARG A 185 -6.70 -22.24 31.68
CA ARG A 185 -7.58 -22.17 32.86
C ARG A 185 -7.62 -23.53 33.57
N ASP A 186 -7.85 -24.60 32.84
CA ASP A 186 -8.00 -25.95 33.42
C ASP A 186 -6.67 -26.46 34.00
N SER A 187 -5.54 -26.16 33.36
CA SER A 187 -4.20 -26.42 33.89
C SER A 187 -3.96 -25.76 35.25
N ILE A 188 -4.33 -24.48 35.37
CA ILE A 188 -4.20 -23.72 36.61
C ILE A 188 -5.09 -24.34 37.69
N LEU A 189 -6.35 -24.65 37.39
CA LEU A 189 -7.30 -25.22 38.36
C LEU A 189 -6.88 -26.61 38.85
N ASN A 190 -6.38 -27.47 37.96
CA ASN A 190 -5.95 -28.83 38.30
C ASN A 190 -4.70 -28.84 39.20
N ASN A 191 -3.82 -27.85 39.06
CA ASN A 191 -2.69 -27.68 39.98
C ASN A 191 -3.12 -27.30 41.41
N PHE A 192 -4.35 -26.81 41.63
CA PHE A 192 -4.86 -26.46 42.96
C PHE A 192 -5.70 -27.56 43.64
N THR A 193 -6.17 -28.57 42.88
CA THR A 193 -6.99 -29.68 43.40
C THR A 193 -6.20 -30.91 43.83
N VAL A 194 -4.88 -30.95 43.61
CA VAL A 194 -4.00 -31.94 44.26
C VAL A 194 -3.77 -31.51 45.72
N LYS A 195 -4.76 -31.76 46.57
CA LYS A 195 -4.63 -31.73 48.03
C LYS A 195 -5.21 -33.01 48.63
N GLU A 196 -4.36 -33.63 49.44
CA GLU A 196 -4.55 -34.76 50.37
C GLU A 196 -4.42 -36.18 49.80
#